data_AF-T5A8E3-F1
#
_entry.id   AF-T5A8E3-F1
#
_cell.length_a   1.000
_cell.length_b   1.000
_cell.length_c   1.000
_cell.angle_alpha   90.00
_cell.angle_beta   90.00
_cell.angle_gamma   90.00
#
_symmetry.space_group_name_H-M   'P 1'
#
loop_
_entity.id
_entity.type
_entity.pdbx_description
1 polymer ?
#
loop_
_entity_poly.entity_id
_entity_poly.type
_entity_poly.pdbx_seq_one_letter_code
_entity_poly.pdbx_strand_id
1 'polypeptide(L)'
;MASALHLGRQVLRVPDLRPAFANWEQGVSPHHGKLIPVVNAQLEKFCSDKKAVDKGKAIGFALLASSLYPKAAYPVVETMALYAIWNFFWDDEVDRALDPDAPDDIAADVAAADMYRAQSIAYIRHQLGLGDAAETSEPVPPTLMCSSFVTVAPSITRHCNGRQAERLCASLELFVAATGWEQEARLSGRMPTEEEYWQWRIGTTSVDAMLDLADIMNGVVLPSQVLESHQVGVMRMEIIKNTVYVNDLFSLRKEMASTQDDTLMNLVPITMQQQSLDLNSAAQQIVSKLYESIETFDCAAEALRKSTAQHFGAEAVAELGCLIEAYQTIATGVFSWTLQSSRYGVAECKKEHGRYDITL
;
A
#
# COMPACT_ATOMS: atom_id res chain seq x y z
N MET A 1 -31.37 10.46 4.96
CA MET A 1 -30.73 11.03 3.76
C MET A 1 -29.75 12.09 4.21
N ALA A 2 -28.51 11.68 4.48
CA ALA A 2 -27.43 12.56 4.89
C ALA A 2 -26.81 13.21 3.65
N SER A 3 -26.49 14.50 3.78
CA SER A 3 -25.96 15.42 2.75
C SER A 3 -24.97 14.77 1.78
N ALA A 4 -25.29 14.79 0.49
CA ALA A 4 -24.27 14.72 -0.56
C ALA A 4 -23.25 15.84 -0.27
N LEU A 5 -22.04 15.47 0.15
CA LEU A 5 -20.98 16.45 0.42
C LEU A 5 -20.75 17.22 -0.88
N HIS A 6 -21.17 18.49 -0.94
CA HIS A 6 -20.99 19.34 -2.12
C HIS A 6 -19.52 19.77 -2.21
N LEU A 7 -18.62 18.81 -2.46
CA LEU A 7 -17.18 19.02 -2.58
C LEU A 7 -16.76 19.53 -3.95
N GLY A 8 -17.60 19.35 -4.97
CA GLY A 8 -17.30 19.80 -6.33
C GLY A 8 -16.95 21.29 -6.38
N ARG A 9 -15.86 21.61 -7.07
CA ARG A 9 -15.27 22.96 -7.22
C ARG A 9 -14.61 23.53 -5.96
N GLN A 10 -14.61 22.82 -4.83
CA GLN A 10 -13.81 23.22 -3.68
C GLN A 10 -12.33 22.96 -3.93
N VAL A 11 -11.48 23.64 -3.16
CA VAL A 11 -10.02 23.44 -3.21
C VAL A 11 -9.59 22.81 -1.88
N LEU A 12 -9.14 21.56 -1.96
CA LEU A 12 -8.45 20.87 -0.89
C LEU A 12 -7.01 21.40 -0.82
N ARG A 13 -6.62 21.97 0.33
CA ARG A 13 -5.27 22.48 0.56
C ARG A 13 -4.52 21.52 1.48
N VAL A 14 -3.46 20.93 0.96
CA VAL A 14 -2.54 20.08 1.74
C VAL A 14 -1.24 20.85 1.93
N PRO A 15 -0.78 21.10 3.18
CA PRO A 15 0.49 21.79 3.42
C PRO A 15 1.68 20.98 2.89
N ASP A 16 2.87 21.59 2.88
CA ASP A 16 4.08 20.84 2.56
C ASP A 16 4.36 19.81 3.65
N LEU A 17 4.19 18.53 3.34
CA LEU A 17 4.43 17.43 4.28
C LEU A 17 5.89 16.96 4.28
N ARG A 18 6.74 17.44 3.36
CA ARG A 18 8.16 17.03 3.30
C ARG A 18 8.93 17.27 4.61
N PRO A 19 8.70 18.36 5.37
CA PRO A 19 9.34 18.55 6.67
C PRO A 19 9.00 17.45 7.69
N ALA A 20 7.82 16.83 7.60
CA ALA A 20 7.43 15.75 8.51
C ALA A 20 8.35 14.53 8.37
N PHE A 21 8.80 14.26 7.15
CA PHE A 21 9.66 13.12 6.82
C PHE A 21 11.16 13.46 6.82
N ALA A 22 11.56 14.68 7.17
CA ALA A 22 12.93 15.18 6.96
C ALA A 22 14.02 14.34 7.67
N ASN A 23 13.66 13.66 8.77
CA ASN A 23 14.58 12.83 9.55
C ASN A 23 14.47 11.33 9.24
N TRP A 24 13.59 10.94 8.32
CA TRP A 24 13.42 9.55 7.88
C TRP A 24 14.29 9.26 6.67
N GLU A 25 14.71 8.01 6.53
CA GLU A 25 15.46 7.56 5.35
C GLU A 25 14.60 7.71 4.08
N GLN A 26 15.22 8.25 3.01
CA GLN A 26 14.59 8.48 1.71
C GLN A 26 15.63 8.30 0.60
N GLY A 27 15.19 7.86 -0.58
CA GLY A 27 16.07 7.83 -1.74
C GLY A 27 15.37 7.26 -2.97
N VAL A 28 16.12 7.15 -4.05
CA VAL A 28 15.72 6.43 -5.25
C VAL A 28 16.88 5.53 -5.66
N SER A 29 16.61 4.24 -5.84
CA SER A 29 17.61 3.26 -6.25
C SER A 29 18.36 3.71 -7.52
N PRO A 30 19.69 3.55 -7.59
CA PRO A 30 20.46 3.83 -8.81
C PRO A 30 20.05 2.92 -9.99
N HIS A 31 19.25 1.90 -9.72
CA HIS A 31 18.70 0.98 -10.71
C HIS A 31 17.40 1.45 -11.36
N HIS A 32 16.82 2.58 -10.95
CA HIS A 32 15.55 3.10 -11.47
C HIS A 32 15.44 3.06 -13.00
N GLY A 33 16.43 3.59 -13.71
CA GLY A 33 16.43 3.59 -15.18
C GLY A 33 16.46 2.20 -15.81
N LYS A 34 17.07 1.21 -15.15
CA LYS A 34 17.10 -0.19 -15.61
C LYS A 34 15.76 -0.91 -15.40
N LEU A 35 14.97 -0.48 -14.42
CA LEU A 35 13.68 -1.10 -14.10
C LEU A 35 12.57 -0.70 -15.08
N ILE A 36 12.64 0.48 -15.69
CA ILE A 36 11.62 0.98 -16.64
C ILE A 36 11.31 -0.05 -17.75
N PRO A 37 12.28 -0.58 -18.52
CA PRO A 37 11.98 -1.57 -19.55
C PRO A 37 11.42 -2.88 -18.99
N VAL A 38 11.84 -3.30 -17.80
CA VAL A 38 11.34 -4.53 -17.14
C VAL A 38 9.87 -4.39 -16.74
N VAL A 39 9.54 -3.28 -16.08
CA VAL A 39 8.16 -2.91 -15.72
C VAL A 39 7.27 -2.84 -16.97
N ASN A 40 7.74 -2.18 -18.02
CA ASN A 40 7.00 -2.05 -19.27
C ASN A 40 6.70 -3.41 -19.91
N ALA A 41 7.69 -4.31 -19.95
CA ALA A 41 7.53 -5.65 -20.51
C ALA A 41 6.56 -6.51 -19.68
N GLN A 42 6.58 -6.38 -18.35
CA GLN A 42 5.63 -7.06 -17.47
C GLN A 42 4.20 -6.61 -17.75
N LEU A 43 3.97 -5.30 -17.84
CA LEU A 43 2.65 -4.74 -18.15
C LEU A 43 2.16 -5.21 -19.52
N GLU A 44 3.00 -5.16 -20.55
CA GLU A 44 2.67 -5.65 -21.90
C GLU A 44 2.31 -7.14 -21.93
N LYS A 45 2.85 -7.94 -21.01
CA LYS A 45 2.61 -9.37 -20.92
C LYS A 45 1.30 -9.71 -20.20
N PHE A 46 0.96 -8.98 -19.14
CA PHE A 46 -0.11 -9.38 -18.21
C PHE A 46 -1.36 -8.51 -18.25
N CYS A 47 -1.30 -7.31 -18.85
CA CYS A 47 -2.48 -6.48 -19.07
C CYS A 47 -3.27 -6.93 -20.31
N SER A 48 -4.60 -6.80 -20.25
CA SER A 48 -5.54 -7.27 -21.28
C SER A 48 -5.52 -6.43 -22.56
N ASP A 49 -5.27 -5.12 -22.47
CA ASP A 49 -5.29 -4.21 -23.61
C ASP A 49 -4.26 -3.07 -23.54
N LYS A 50 -4.18 -2.30 -24.63
CA LYS A 50 -3.26 -1.17 -24.77
C LYS A 50 -3.53 -0.04 -23.76
N LYS A 51 -4.80 0.21 -23.39
CA LYS A 51 -5.18 1.28 -22.47
C LYS A 51 -4.70 0.96 -21.05
N ALA A 52 -4.89 -0.28 -20.61
CA ALA A 52 -4.38 -0.80 -19.34
C ALA A 52 -2.84 -0.75 -19.29
N VAL A 53 -2.16 -1.13 -20.38
CA VAL A 53 -0.70 -1.02 -20.50
C VAL A 53 -0.24 0.44 -20.39
N ASP A 54 -0.81 1.35 -21.19
CA ASP A 54 -0.42 2.75 -21.21
C ASP A 54 -0.67 3.42 -19.84
N LYS A 55 -1.80 3.10 -19.19
CA LYS A 55 -2.10 3.55 -17.83
C LYS A 55 -1.10 2.99 -16.82
N GLY A 56 -0.82 1.68 -16.85
CA GLY A 56 0.18 1.04 -15.99
C GLY A 56 1.58 1.66 -16.10
N LYS A 57 2.00 2.00 -17.32
CA LYS A 57 3.30 2.67 -17.57
C LYS A 57 3.33 4.07 -16.95
N ALA A 58 2.24 4.81 -17.03
CA ALA A 58 2.14 6.16 -16.48
C ALA A 58 2.14 6.19 -14.94
N ILE A 59 1.66 5.12 -14.28
CA ILE A 59 1.65 4.99 -12.82
C ILE A 59 3.07 5.07 -12.21
N GLY A 60 4.10 4.64 -12.95
CA GLY A 60 5.50 4.79 -12.51
C GLY A 60 5.94 3.76 -11.46
N PHE A 61 5.61 2.48 -11.64
CA PHE A 61 6.00 1.40 -10.72
C PHE A 61 7.52 1.25 -10.54
N ALA A 62 8.31 1.57 -11.57
CA ALA A 62 9.76 1.61 -11.46
C ALA A 62 10.22 2.62 -10.40
N LEU A 63 9.61 3.81 -10.37
CA LEU A 63 9.89 4.84 -9.38
C LEU A 63 9.42 4.41 -8.00
N LEU A 64 8.22 3.82 -7.90
CA LEU A 64 7.69 3.30 -6.64
C LEU A 64 8.68 2.32 -6.00
N ALA A 65 9.01 1.21 -6.68
CA ALA A 65 9.91 0.21 -6.14
C ALA A 65 11.31 0.77 -5.84
N SER A 66 11.82 1.66 -6.70
CA SER A 66 13.11 2.33 -6.46
C SER A 66 13.11 3.22 -5.23
N SER A 67 11.95 3.78 -4.86
CA SER A 67 11.82 4.65 -3.69
C SER A 67 11.56 3.87 -2.41
N LEU A 68 10.88 2.72 -2.52
CA LEU A 68 10.66 1.78 -1.41
C LEU A 68 11.94 1.02 -1.03
N TYR A 69 12.82 0.72 -1.99
CA TYR A 69 14.05 -0.05 -1.80
C TYR A 69 15.29 0.69 -2.35
N PRO A 70 15.62 1.88 -1.82
CA PRO A 70 16.62 2.76 -2.43
C PRO A 70 18.05 2.21 -2.34
N LYS A 71 18.35 1.41 -1.32
CA LYS A 71 19.69 0.82 -1.08
C LYS A 71 19.81 -0.63 -1.55
N ALA A 72 18.73 -1.24 -2.04
CA ALA A 72 18.72 -2.67 -2.37
C ALA A 72 19.45 -2.99 -3.68
N ALA A 73 19.99 -4.20 -3.76
CA ALA A 73 20.61 -4.72 -4.99
C ALA A 73 19.58 -4.88 -6.12
N TYR A 74 20.05 -4.85 -7.36
CA TYR A 74 19.19 -4.94 -8.55
C TYR A 74 18.14 -6.08 -8.53
N PRO A 75 18.48 -7.34 -8.19
CA PRO A 75 17.49 -8.43 -8.20
C PRO A 75 16.35 -8.21 -7.19
N VAL A 76 16.64 -7.56 -6.06
CA VAL A 76 15.65 -7.24 -5.03
C VAL A 76 14.69 -6.17 -5.56
N VAL A 77 15.21 -5.03 -6.02
CA VAL A 77 14.36 -3.93 -6.50
C VAL A 77 13.59 -4.30 -7.78
N GLU A 78 14.14 -5.19 -8.61
CA GLU A 78 13.41 -5.79 -9.73
C GLU A 78 12.23 -6.64 -9.25
N THR A 79 12.46 -7.54 -8.29
CA THR A 79 11.39 -8.35 -7.68
C THR A 79 10.30 -7.45 -7.10
N MET A 80 10.68 -6.39 -6.39
CA MET A 80 9.73 -5.47 -5.76
C MET A 80 8.97 -4.59 -6.77
N ALA A 81 9.59 -4.25 -7.91
CA ALA A 81 8.90 -3.57 -9.01
C ALA A 81 7.82 -4.46 -9.64
N LEU A 82 8.11 -5.74 -9.86
CA LEU A 82 7.15 -6.70 -10.39
C LEU A 82 6.04 -7.01 -9.37
N TYR A 83 6.37 -7.09 -8.07
CA TYR A 83 5.39 -7.25 -7.00
C TYR A 83 4.45 -6.06 -6.92
N ALA A 84 4.97 -4.83 -7.03
CA ALA A 84 4.15 -3.62 -7.02
C ALA A 84 3.13 -3.61 -8.17
N ILE A 85 3.51 -4.08 -9.37
CA ILE A 85 2.56 -4.23 -10.49
C ILE A 85 1.45 -5.21 -10.11
N TRP A 86 1.82 -6.40 -9.62
CA TRP A 86 0.84 -7.42 -9.21
C TRP A 86 -0.12 -6.87 -8.15
N ASN A 87 0.40 -6.24 -7.11
CA ASN A 87 -0.38 -5.72 -5.99
C ASN A 87 -1.40 -4.67 -6.44
N PHE A 88 -1.01 -3.72 -7.29
CA PHE A 88 -1.91 -2.67 -7.76
C PHE A 88 -2.95 -3.15 -8.75
N PHE A 89 -2.58 -4.03 -9.68
CA PHE A 89 -3.56 -4.52 -10.65
C PHE A 89 -4.49 -5.56 -10.03
N TRP A 90 -4.03 -6.36 -9.07
CA TRP A 90 -4.90 -7.27 -8.34
C TRP A 90 -6.05 -6.52 -7.64
N ASP A 91 -5.71 -5.39 -7.00
CA ASP A 91 -6.66 -4.46 -6.34
C ASP A 91 -7.60 -3.81 -7.37
N ASP A 92 -7.04 -3.23 -8.44
CA ASP A 92 -7.81 -2.50 -9.44
C ASP A 92 -8.80 -3.42 -10.23
N GLU A 93 -8.54 -4.73 -10.35
CA GLU A 93 -9.47 -5.73 -10.96
C GLU A 93 -10.73 -5.96 -10.09
N VAL A 94 -10.59 -5.89 -8.76
CA VAL A 94 -11.74 -5.97 -7.83
C VAL A 94 -12.57 -4.69 -7.88
N ASP A 95 -11.92 -3.54 -8.12
CA ASP A 95 -12.55 -2.21 -8.09
C ASP A 95 -12.93 -1.62 -9.47
N ARG A 96 -12.68 -2.33 -10.58
CA ARG A 96 -12.87 -1.85 -11.97
C ARG A 96 -12.14 -0.53 -12.28
N ALA A 97 -11.09 -0.20 -11.52
CA ALA A 97 -10.39 1.07 -11.68
C ALA A 97 -9.65 1.18 -13.02
N LEU A 98 -9.33 0.06 -13.67
CA LEU A 98 -8.58 0.01 -14.93
C LEU A 98 -9.46 -0.21 -16.17
N ASP A 99 -10.54 -0.98 -16.04
CA ASP A 99 -11.51 -1.24 -17.12
C ASP A 99 -12.96 -1.12 -16.62
N PRO A 100 -13.52 0.11 -16.62
CA PRO A 100 -14.91 0.34 -16.25
C PRO A 100 -15.93 -0.33 -17.18
N ASP A 101 -15.50 -0.77 -18.37
CA ASP A 101 -16.35 -1.37 -19.41
C ASP A 101 -16.29 -2.90 -19.41
N ALA A 102 -15.55 -3.51 -18.46
CA ALA A 102 -15.41 -4.96 -18.34
C ALA A 102 -16.80 -5.65 -18.23
N PRO A 103 -17.05 -6.76 -18.95
CA PRO A 103 -18.38 -7.36 -19.09
C PRO A 103 -18.92 -8.00 -17.80
N ASP A 104 -18.04 -8.41 -16.89
CA ASP A 104 -18.39 -9.00 -15.60
C ASP A 104 -18.14 -7.99 -14.48
N ASP A 105 -19.20 -7.56 -13.79
CA ASP A 105 -19.11 -6.59 -12.69
C ASP A 105 -18.79 -7.29 -11.36
N ILE A 106 -17.55 -7.78 -11.22
CA ILE A 106 -17.06 -8.40 -9.97
C ILE A 106 -17.21 -7.42 -8.79
N ALA A 107 -17.05 -6.11 -9.04
CA ALA A 107 -17.23 -5.09 -8.01
C ALA A 107 -18.66 -5.07 -7.44
N ALA A 108 -19.69 -5.34 -8.25
CA ALA A 108 -21.09 -5.40 -7.81
C ALA A 108 -21.57 -6.82 -7.45
N ASP A 109 -20.91 -7.88 -7.93
CA ASP A 109 -21.26 -9.28 -7.65
C ASP A 109 -20.40 -9.85 -6.51
N VAL A 110 -20.97 -9.87 -5.31
CA VAL A 110 -20.32 -10.40 -4.09
C VAL A 110 -19.89 -11.86 -4.25
N ALA A 111 -20.70 -12.70 -4.92
CA ALA A 111 -20.39 -14.12 -5.08
C ALA A 111 -19.22 -14.34 -6.06
N ALA A 112 -19.19 -13.58 -7.16
CA ALA A 112 -18.06 -13.60 -8.08
C ALA A 112 -16.77 -13.08 -7.41
N ALA A 113 -16.87 -12.00 -6.61
CA ALA A 113 -15.75 -11.44 -5.88
C ALA A 113 -15.20 -12.38 -4.80
N ASP A 114 -16.07 -13.09 -4.07
CA ASP A 114 -15.66 -14.11 -3.10
C ASP A 114 -14.91 -15.27 -3.77
N MET A 115 -15.37 -15.71 -4.93
CA MET A 115 -14.67 -16.73 -5.73
C MET A 115 -13.28 -16.23 -6.16
N TYR A 116 -13.20 -14.99 -6.65
CA TYR A 116 -11.93 -14.36 -7.05
C TYR A 116 -10.94 -14.28 -5.88
N ARG A 117 -11.41 -13.85 -4.70
CA ARG A 117 -10.60 -13.79 -3.47
C ARG A 117 -10.11 -15.17 -3.05
N ALA A 118 -11.00 -16.17 -3.02
CA ALA A 118 -10.66 -17.54 -2.64
C ALA A 118 -9.60 -18.17 -3.58
N GLN A 119 -9.78 -18.00 -4.90
CA GLN A 119 -8.82 -18.47 -5.90
C GLN A 119 -7.47 -17.75 -5.78
N SER A 120 -7.49 -16.43 -5.52
CA SER A 120 -6.28 -15.65 -5.29
C SER A 120 -5.49 -16.15 -4.08
N ILE A 121 -6.16 -16.38 -2.94
CA ILE A 121 -5.53 -16.91 -1.72
C ILE A 121 -4.92 -18.29 -1.97
N ALA A 122 -5.67 -19.21 -2.60
CA ALA A 122 -5.16 -20.54 -2.91
C ALA A 122 -3.89 -20.46 -3.79
N TYR A 123 -3.90 -19.60 -4.80
CA TYR A 123 -2.76 -19.39 -5.68
C TYR A 123 -1.55 -18.81 -4.93
N ILE A 124 -1.74 -17.74 -4.14
CA ILE A 124 -0.67 -17.12 -3.34
C ILE A 124 -0.03 -18.14 -2.39
N ARG A 125 -0.85 -18.89 -1.65
CA ARG A 125 -0.39 -19.94 -0.72
C ARG A 125 0.47 -20.98 -1.43
N HIS A 126 0.02 -21.45 -2.59
CA HIS A 126 0.77 -22.42 -3.38
C HIS A 126 2.13 -21.85 -3.83
N GLN A 127 2.15 -20.63 -4.37
CA GLN A 127 3.39 -19.99 -4.86
C GLN A 127 4.39 -19.68 -3.74
N LEU A 128 3.91 -19.44 -2.51
CA LEU A 128 4.76 -19.27 -1.33
C LEU A 128 5.23 -20.60 -0.71
N GLY A 129 4.84 -21.75 -1.27
CA GLY A 129 5.21 -23.08 -0.75
C GLY A 129 4.43 -23.49 0.51
N LEU A 130 3.26 -22.86 0.75
CA LEU A 130 2.38 -23.10 1.90
C LEU A 130 1.06 -23.78 1.49
N GLY A 131 1.01 -24.33 0.27
CA GLY A 131 -0.10 -25.16 -0.22
C GLY A 131 -0.19 -26.50 0.52
N ASP A 132 -1.33 -27.17 0.42
CA ASP A 132 -1.50 -28.52 0.98
C ASP A 132 -0.59 -29.51 0.25
N ALA A 133 0.24 -30.24 1.00
CA ALA A 133 1.11 -31.26 0.44
C ALA A 133 0.34 -32.41 -0.24
N ALA A 134 -0.96 -32.57 0.06
CA ALA A 134 -1.85 -33.51 -0.60
C ALA A 134 -2.37 -33.02 -1.97
N GLU A 135 -2.34 -31.71 -2.24
CA GLU A 135 -2.73 -31.14 -3.53
C GLU A 135 -1.58 -31.25 -4.52
N THR A 136 -1.80 -32.05 -5.57
CA THR A 136 -0.75 -32.37 -6.56
C THR A 136 -0.74 -31.43 -7.77
N SER A 137 -1.75 -30.56 -7.91
CA SER A 137 -1.89 -29.63 -9.03
C SER A 137 -1.85 -28.18 -8.55
N GLU A 138 -1.15 -27.32 -9.30
CA GLU A 138 -1.14 -25.87 -9.10
C GLU A 138 -2.58 -25.30 -9.17
N PRO A 139 -3.02 -24.50 -8.18
CA PRO A 139 -4.31 -23.81 -8.24
C PRO A 139 -4.41 -22.90 -9.46
N VAL A 140 -5.60 -22.81 -10.05
CA VAL A 140 -5.83 -21.91 -11.19
C VAL A 140 -5.93 -20.47 -10.67
N PRO A 141 -5.08 -19.53 -11.14
CA PRO A 141 -5.22 -18.12 -10.79
C PRO A 141 -6.49 -17.54 -11.45
N PRO A 142 -7.21 -16.63 -10.77
CA PRO A 142 -8.50 -16.13 -11.27
C PRO A 142 -8.36 -15.26 -12.54
N THR A 143 -7.21 -14.60 -12.73
CA THR A 143 -6.91 -13.80 -13.92
C THR A 143 -5.46 -13.98 -14.37
N LEU A 144 -5.19 -13.52 -15.60
CA LEU A 144 -3.84 -13.45 -16.13
C LEU A 144 -2.94 -12.58 -15.24
N MET A 145 -3.42 -11.45 -14.73
CA MET A 145 -2.65 -10.63 -13.80
C MET A 145 -2.35 -11.36 -12.49
N CYS A 146 -3.32 -12.05 -11.90
CA CYS A 146 -3.06 -12.84 -10.69
C CYS A 146 -1.95 -13.88 -10.90
N SER A 147 -1.90 -14.49 -12.09
CA SER A 147 -0.84 -15.43 -12.45
C SER A 147 0.56 -14.81 -12.43
N SER A 148 0.68 -13.47 -12.54
CA SER A 148 1.99 -12.81 -12.53
C SER A 148 2.71 -12.92 -11.19
N PHE A 149 2.05 -13.32 -10.10
CA PHE A 149 2.69 -13.54 -8.80
C PHE A 149 3.82 -14.59 -8.86
N VAL A 150 3.70 -15.58 -9.76
CA VAL A 150 4.77 -16.58 -10.01
C VAL A 150 6.08 -15.95 -10.47
N THR A 151 6.04 -14.73 -11.02
CA THR A 151 7.26 -14.03 -11.46
C THR A 151 8.09 -13.50 -10.30
N VAL A 152 7.49 -13.31 -9.12
CA VAL A 152 8.17 -12.79 -7.92
C VAL A 152 8.33 -13.83 -6.82
N ALA A 153 7.41 -14.79 -6.72
CA ALA A 153 7.39 -15.77 -5.64
C ALA A 153 8.69 -16.58 -5.49
N PRO A 154 9.36 -17.07 -6.56
CA PRO A 154 10.64 -17.79 -6.41
C PRO A 154 11.78 -16.92 -5.87
N SER A 155 11.76 -15.62 -6.14
CA SER A 155 12.75 -14.68 -5.59
C SER A 155 12.48 -14.43 -4.11
N ILE A 156 11.22 -14.20 -3.75
CA ILE A 156 10.77 -14.00 -2.37
C ILE A 156 11.11 -15.25 -1.54
N THR A 157 10.60 -16.42 -1.92
CA THR A 157 10.76 -17.68 -1.15
C THR A 157 12.20 -18.12 -0.97
N ARG A 158 13.13 -17.72 -1.86
CA ARG A 158 14.57 -17.96 -1.69
C ARG A 158 15.15 -17.20 -0.48
N HIS A 159 14.59 -16.05 -0.14
CA HIS A 159 15.04 -15.20 0.97
C HIS A 159 14.22 -15.44 2.25
N CYS A 160 13.05 -16.09 2.16
CA CYS A 160 12.21 -16.40 3.31
C CYS A 160 12.72 -17.63 4.09
N ASN A 161 12.61 -17.56 5.42
CA ASN A 161 12.39 -18.78 6.22
C ASN A 161 10.88 -19.11 6.32
N GLY A 162 10.54 -20.30 6.84
CA GLY A 162 9.14 -20.75 6.92
C GLY A 162 8.23 -19.80 7.69
N ARG A 163 8.73 -19.18 8.77
CA ARG A 163 7.96 -18.22 9.56
C ARG A 163 7.72 -16.90 8.81
N GLN A 164 8.72 -16.42 8.09
CA GLN A 164 8.58 -15.23 7.23
C GLN A 164 7.58 -15.49 6.10
N ALA A 165 7.60 -16.69 5.51
CA ALA A 165 6.63 -17.08 4.49
C ALA A 165 5.20 -17.12 5.07
N GLU A 166 5.00 -17.72 6.25
CA GLU A 166 3.70 -17.75 6.94
C GLU A 166 3.19 -16.34 7.25
N ARG A 167 4.05 -15.45 7.76
CA ARG A 167 3.69 -14.06 8.07
C ARG A 167 3.29 -13.29 6.81
N LEU A 168 4.12 -13.34 5.76
CA LEU A 168 3.81 -12.70 4.47
C LEU A 168 2.49 -13.22 3.90
N CYS A 169 2.26 -14.54 3.97
CA CYS A 169 1.02 -15.16 3.51
C CYS A 169 -0.18 -14.63 4.30
N ALA A 170 -0.08 -14.54 5.63
CA ALA A 170 -1.15 -14.01 6.47
C ALA A 170 -1.46 -12.53 6.14
N SER A 171 -0.45 -11.71 5.87
CA SER A 171 -0.65 -10.30 5.49
C SER A 171 -1.26 -10.16 4.09
N LEU A 172 -0.91 -11.04 3.14
CA LEU A 172 -1.55 -11.10 1.82
C LEU A 172 -3.00 -11.64 1.91
N GLU A 173 -3.26 -12.64 2.76
CA GLU A 173 -4.61 -13.14 3.03
C GLU A 173 -5.49 -12.04 3.65
N LEU A 174 -4.96 -11.27 4.60
CA LEU A 174 -5.66 -10.13 5.18
C LEU A 174 -5.96 -9.07 4.13
N PHE A 175 -4.99 -8.72 3.27
CA PHE A 175 -5.19 -7.78 2.17
C PHE A 175 -6.34 -8.25 1.27
N VAL A 176 -6.29 -9.50 0.81
CA VAL A 176 -7.31 -10.07 -0.07
C VAL A 176 -8.67 -10.11 0.61
N ALA A 177 -8.75 -10.58 1.86
CA ALA A 177 -10.00 -10.69 2.61
C ALA A 177 -10.63 -9.31 2.92
N ALA A 178 -9.82 -8.31 3.24
CA ALA A 178 -10.29 -6.98 3.59
C ALA A 178 -10.99 -6.27 2.42
N THR A 179 -10.67 -6.61 1.16
CA THR A 179 -11.43 -6.09 0.00
C THR A 179 -12.89 -6.53 -0.01
N GLY A 180 -13.21 -7.67 0.63
CA GLY A 180 -14.61 -8.11 0.81
C GLY A 180 -15.37 -7.19 1.77
N TRP A 181 -14.75 -6.84 2.91
CA TRP A 181 -15.33 -5.88 3.85
C TRP A 181 -15.48 -4.48 3.23
N GLU A 182 -14.51 -4.04 2.42
CA GLU A 182 -14.61 -2.78 1.67
C GLU A 182 -15.76 -2.81 0.66
N GLN A 183 -15.90 -3.91 -0.08
CA GLN A 183 -17.01 -4.12 -1.01
C GLN A 183 -18.37 -4.08 -0.29
N GLU A 184 -18.51 -4.76 0.84
CA GLU A 184 -19.73 -4.72 1.65
C GLU A 184 -20.04 -3.29 2.15
N ALA A 185 -19.03 -2.58 2.65
CA ALA A 185 -19.17 -1.20 3.08
C ALA A 185 -19.64 -0.32 1.93
N ARG A 186 -19.07 -0.48 0.74
CA ARG A 186 -19.43 0.30 -0.46
C ARG A 186 -20.85 0.00 -0.92
N LEU A 187 -21.20 -1.28 -1.03
CA LEU A 187 -22.53 -1.73 -1.47
C LEU A 187 -23.65 -1.37 -0.48
N SER A 188 -23.31 -1.09 0.78
CA SER A 188 -24.30 -0.61 1.76
C SER A 188 -24.85 0.80 1.45
N GLY A 189 -24.19 1.55 0.55
CA GLY A 189 -24.62 2.88 0.11
C GLY A 189 -24.58 3.95 1.21
N ARG A 190 -23.87 3.69 2.32
CA ARG A 190 -23.69 4.62 3.42
C ARG A 190 -22.21 4.94 3.59
N MET A 191 -21.94 6.18 4.00
CA MET A 191 -20.61 6.53 4.48
C MET A 191 -20.30 5.77 5.77
N PRO A 192 -19.12 5.15 5.89
CA PRO A 192 -18.72 4.49 7.13
C PRO A 192 -18.37 5.51 8.21
N THR A 193 -18.43 5.09 9.47
CA THR A 193 -17.75 5.80 10.56
C THR A 193 -16.24 5.63 10.45
N GLU A 194 -15.43 6.49 11.08
CA GLU A 194 -13.97 6.31 11.14
C GLU A 194 -13.59 4.97 11.80
N GLU A 195 -14.28 4.55 12.87
CA GLU A 195 -14.01 3.27 13.55
C GLU A 195 -14.27 2.10 12.62
N GLU A 196 -15.41 2.12 11.92
CA GLU A 196 -15.64 1.16 10.86
C GLU A 196 -14.45 1.29 9.92
N TYR A 197 -14.26 2.40 9.20
CA TYR A 197 -13.25 2.60 8.13
C TYR A 197 -11.92 1.88 8.36
N TRP A 198 -11.35 2.02 9.55
CA TRP A 198 -10.09 1.39 9.92
C TRP A 198 -10.11 -0.16 9.95
N GLN A 199 -11.25 -0.80 10.22
CA GLN A 199 -11.42 -2.25 10.28
C GLN A 199 -11.00 -2.96 8.98
N TRP A 200 -11.33 -2.40 7.81
CA TRP A 200 -10.88 -2.96 6.52
C TRP A 200 -9.71 -2.19 5.92
N ARG A 201 -9.62 -0.86 6.12
CA ARG A 201 -8.58 -0.06 5.47
C ARG A 201 -7.17 -0.50 5.82
N ILE A 202 -6.95 -0.95 7.07
CA ILE A 202 -5.65 -1.49 7.49
C ILE A 202 -5.22 -2.64 6.55
N GLY A 203 -6.14 -3.53 6.21
CA GLY A 203 -5.90 -4.62 5.28
C GLY A 203 -5.79 -4.16 3.82
N THR A 204 -6.72 -3.33 3.34
CA THR A 204 -6.78 -2.97 1.90
C THR A 204 -5.62 -2.10 1.43
N THR A 205 -4.85 -1.53 2.36
CA THR A 205 -3.60 -0.83 1.99
C THR A 205 -2.50 -1.74 1.46
N SER A 206 -2.52 -3.04 1.76
CA SER A 206 -1.42 -4.00 1.53
C SER A 206 -0.06 -3.64 2.17
N VAL A 207 0.00 -2.56 2.97
CA VAL A 207 1.26 -2.07 3.56
C VAL A 207 1.87 -3.08 4.53
N ASP A 208 1.05 -3.85 5.23
CA ASP A 208 1.55 -4.88 6.13
C ASP A 208 2.38 -5.95 5.38
N ALA A 209 1.94 -6.36 4.18
CA ALA A 209 2.71 -7.24 3.31
C ALA A 209 3.98 -6.55 2.77
N MET A 210 3.94 -5.24 2.50
CA MET A 210 5.14 -4.49 2.11
C MET A 210 6.18 -4.45 3.25
N LEU A 211 5.74 -4.34 4.51
CA LEU A 211 6.62 -4.37 5.68
C LEU A 211 7.25 -5.76 5.89
N ASP A 212 6.51 -6.82 5.61
CA ASP A 212 7.08 -8.17 5.62
C ASP A 212 8.10 -8.40 4.51
N LEU A 213 7.80 -7.92 3.30
CA LEU A 213 8.75 -7.94 2.19
C LEU A 213 9.97 -7.07 2.47
N ALA A 214 9.81 -5.96 3.19
CA ALA A 214 10.93 -5.12 3.61
C ALA A 214 11.89 -5.87 4.54
N ASP A 215 11.37 -6.64 5.50
CA ASP A 215 12.16 -7.54 6.36
C ASP A 215 12.87 -8.62 5.52
N ILE A 216 12.10 -9.37 4.72
CA ILE A 216 12.59 -10.51 3.92
C ILE A 216 13.66 -10.08 2.92
N MET A 217 13.38 -9.04 2.14
CA MET A 217 14.18 -8.66 0.98
C MET A 217 15.41 -7.81 1.35
N ASN A 218 15.41 -7.17 2.53
CA ASN A 218 16.63 -6.58 3.09
C ASN A 218 17.46 -7.59 3.90
N GLY A 219 16.96 -8.81 4.10
CA GLY A 219 17.68 -9.88 4.80
C GLY A 219 17.90 -9.56 6.28
N VAL A 220 16.95 -8.89 6.92
CA VAL A 220 17.06 -8.49 8.33
C VAL A 220 17.16 -9.74 9.22
N VAL A 221 18.20 -9.83 10.04
CA VAL A 221 18.38 -10.95 10.97
C VAL A 221 18.33 -10.44 12.40
N LEU A 222 17.15 -10.50 13.01
CA LEU A 222 16.92 -10.07 14.39
C LEU A 222 16.44 -11.21 15.29
N PRO A 223 16.78 -11.19 16.59
CA PRO A 223 16.18 -12.09 17.57
C PRO A 223 14.66 -11.99 17.54
N SER A 224 13.97 -13.13 17.68
CA SER A 224 12.52 -13.17 17.56
C SER A 224 11.83 -12.30 18.63
N GLN A 225 12.43 -12.17 19.82
CA GLN A 225 11.95 -11.29 20.87
C GLN A 225 11.95 -9.80 20.48
N VAL A 226 12.83 -9.39 19.57
CA VAL A 226 12.86 -8.01 19.04
C VAL A 226 11.78 -7.86 17.97
N LEU A 227 11.70 -8.79 17.02
CA LEU A 227 10.72 -8.78 15.92
C LEU A 227 9.26 -8.88 16.41
N GLU A 228 9.03 -9.63 17.48
CA GLU A 228 7.70 -9.82 18.10
C GLU A 228 7.41 -8.79 19.20
N SER A 229 8.31 -7.83 19.42
CA SER A 229 8.10 -6.82 20.45
C SER A 229 6.89 -5.95 20.15
N HIS A 230 6.26 -5.44 21.21
CA HIS A 230 5.18 -4.47 21.09
C HIS A 230 5.59 -3.25 20.25
N GLN A 231 6.85 -2.80 20.39
CA GLN A 231 7.38 -1.65 19.65
C GLN A 231 7.43 -1.89 18.14
N VAL A 232 7.76 -3.11 17.68
CA VAL A 232 7.66 -3.44 16.24
C VAL A 232 6.21 -3.37 15.77
N GLY A 233 5.26 -3.89 16.57
CA GLY A 233 3.83 -3.77 16.27
C GLY A 233 3.36 -2.31 16.15
N VAL A 234 3.80 -1.43 17.06
CA VAL A 234 3.53 0.01 16.98
C VAL A 234 4.13 0.62 15.72
N MET A 235 5.41 0.39 15.44
CA MET A 235 6.06 0.92 14.24
C MET A 235 5.33 0.50 12.96
N ARG A 236 4.94 -0.78 12.84
CA ARG A 236 4.20 -1.27 11.66
C ARG A 236 2.87 -0.55 11.49
N MET A 237 2.08 -0.45 12.56
CA MET A 237 0.78 0.22 12.55
C MET A 237 0.91 1.69 12.17
N GLU A 238 1.94 2.40 12.65
CA GLU A 238 2.15 3.80 12.29
C GLU A 238 2.56 3.98 10.82
N ILE A 239 3.33 3.07 10.22
CA ILE A 239 3.60 3.12 8.77
C ILE A 239 2.33 2.87 7.94
N ILE A 240 1.45 1.95 8.38
CA ILE A 240 0.16 1.71 7.74
C ILE A 240 -0.70 2.98 7.79
N LYS A 241 -0.87 3.56 8.98
CA LYS A 241 -1.64 4.81 9.18
C LYS A 241 -1.08 5.95 8.34
N ASN A 242 0.23 6.17 8.39
CA ASN A 242 0.91 7.20 7.61
C ASN A 242 0.59 7.07 6.11
N THR A 243 0.67 5.85 5.58
CA THR A 243 0.37 5.56 4.18
C THR A 243 -1.10 5.82 3.84
N VAL A 244 -2.04 5.47 4.73
CA VAL A 244 -3.47 5.79 4.59
C VAL A 244 -3.69 7.31 4.58
N TYR A 245 -3.13 8.05 5.53
CA TYR A 245 -3.29 9.50 5.61
C TYR A 245 -2.78 10.21 4.36
N VAL A 246 -1.60 9.81 3.86
CA VAL A 246 -1.08 10.32 2.59
C VAL A 246 -2.01 9.96 1.45
N ASN A 247 -2.43 8.70 1.34
CA ASN A 247 -3.30 8.26 0.26
C ASN A 247 -4.58 9.09 0.23
N ASP A 248 -5.32 9.12 1.33
CA ASP A 248 -6.64 9.75 1.41
C ASP A 248 -6.60 11.27 1.14
N LEU A 249 -5.53 11.96 1.54
CA LEU A 249 -5.33 13.38 1.23
C LEU A 249 -5.10 13.63 -0.26
N PHE A 250 -4.34 12.77 -0.95
CA PHE A 250 -3.97 13.00 -2.35
C PHE A 250 -4.86 12.24 -3.34
N SER A 251 -5.65 11.27 -2.87
CA SER A 251 -6.55 10.44 -3.69
C SER A 251 -7.96 10.98 -3.81
N LEU A 252 -8.40 11.86 -2.90
CA LEU A 252 -9.81 12.28 -2.81
C LEU A 252 -10.41 12.72 -4.16
N ARG A 253 -9.67 13.54 -4.94
CA ARG A 253 -10.13 14.00 -6.26
C ARG A 253 -10.35 12.85 -7.25
N LYS A 254 -9.43 11.87 -7.30
CA LYS A 254 -9.58 10.73 -8.21
C LYS A 254 -10.71 9.81 -7.76
N GLU A 255 -10.89 9.64 -6.45
CA GLU A 255 -11.95 8.79 -5.87
C GLU A 255 -13.32 9.39 -6.15
N MET A 256 -13.47 10.71 -5.98
CA MET A 256 -14.68 11.43 -6.38
C MET A 256 -15.02 11.29 -7.87
N ALA A 257 -14.00 11.14 -8.73
CA ALA A 257 -14.21 10.96 -10.16
C ALA A 257 -14.53 9.51 -10.55
N SER A 258 -14.16 8.52 -9.72
CA SER A 258 -14.36 7.09 -10.00
C SER A 258 -15.62 6.51 -9.35
N THR A 259 -16.12 7.10 -8.27
CA THR A 259 -17.34 6.61 -7.62
C THR A 259 -18.57 6.91 -8.47
N GLN A 260 -19.23 5.85 -8.96
CA GLN A 260 -20.54 5.95 -9.62
C GLN A 260 -21.68 6.19 -8.59
N ASP A 261 -21.46 5.73 -7.35
CA ASP A 261 -22.36 5.91 -6.22
C ASP A 261 -21.81 7.02 -5.30
N ASP A 262 -22.66 7.84 -4.67
CA ASP A 262 -22.24 8.97 -3.80
C ASP A 262 -21.49 8.55 -2.50
N THR A 263 -20.99 7.32 -2.41
CA THR A 263 -20.31 6.77 -1.22
C THR A 263 -18.78 6.83 -1.39
N LEU A 264 -18.15 7.80 -0.73
CA LEU A 264 -16.70 7.99 -0.70
C LEU A 264 -16.07 7.24 0.48
N MET A 265 -15.16 6.30 0.20
CA MET A 265 -14.38 5.57 1.20
C MET A 265 -13.05 6.27 1.50
N ASN A 266 -13.13 7.46 2.09
CA ASN A 266 -11.97 8.32 2.32
C ASN A 266 -12.08 9.05 3.67
N LEU A 267 -10.99 9.13 4.44
CA LEU A 267 -11.00 9.76 5.76
C LEU A 267 -11.40 11.23 5.73
N VAL A 268 -11.13 11.99 4.65
CA VAL A 268 -11.46 13.41 4.57
C VAL A 268 -12.99 13.61 4.69
N PRO A 269 -13.84 13.08 3.78
CA PRO A 269 -15.28 13.20 3.89
C PRO A 269 -15.87 12.53 5.14
N ILE A 270 -15.31 11.39 5.59
CA ILE A 270 -15.72 10.73 6.85
C ILE A 270 -15.53 11.68 8.04
N THR A 271 -14.36 12.29 8.15
CA THR A 271 -14.02 13.25 9.22
C THR A 271 -14.91 14.49 9.15
N MET A 272 -15.16 15.02 7.95
CA MET A 272 -16.09 16.14 7.75
C MET A 272 -17.48 15.82 8.30
N GLN A 273 -18.03 14.64 7.96
CA GLN A 273 -19.37 14.26 8.38
C GLN A 273 -19.45 14.03 9.89
N GLN A 274 -18.52 13.26 10.45
CA GLN A 274 -18.56 12.88 11.87
C GLN A 274 -18.34 14.07 12.80
N GLN A 275 -17.48 15.02 12.42
CA GLN A 275 -17.11 16.16 13.26
C GLN A 275 -17.74 17.48 12.81
N SER A 276 -18.58 17.48 11.76
CA SER A 276 -19.19 18.68 11.19
C SER A 276 -18.16 19.75 10.78
N LEU A 277 -17.07 19.33 10.15
CA LEU A 277 -15.97 20.21 9.70
C LEU A 277 -16.08 20.55 8.22
N ASP A 278 -15.53 21.70 7.83
CA ASP A 278 -15.26 21.98 6.42
C ASP A 278 -14.10 21.13 5.87
N LEU A 279 -13.97 21.09 4.54
CA LEU A 279 -12.98 20.29 3.82
C LEU A 279 -11.54 20.51 4.30
N ASN A 280 -11.13 21.76 4.49
CA ASN A 280 -9.75 22.07 4.84
C ASN A 280 -9.49 21.87 6.34
N SER A 281 -10.50 22.08 7.19
CA SER A 281 -10.42 21.75 8.61
C SER A 281 -10.30 20.23 8.83
N ALA A 282 -11.04 19.41 8.09
CA ALA A 282 -10.91 17.95 8.14
C ALA A 282 -9.55 17.46 7.60
N ALA A 283 -9.11 18.00 6.46
CA ALA A 283 -7.78 17.71 5.92
C ALA A 283 -6.65 18.07 6.90
N GLN A 284 -6.75 19.21 7.57
CA GLN A 284 -5.78 19.63 8.58
C GLN A 284 -5.73 18.67 9.77
N GLN A 285 -6.84 18.06 10.19
CA GLN A 285 -6.82 17.03 11.22
C GLN A 285 -6.08 15.76 10.77
N ILE A 286 -6.31 15.32 9.53
CA ILE A 286 -5.61 14.16 8.97
C ILE A 286 -4.10 14.43 8.87
N VAL A 287 -3.73 15.66 8.48
CA VAL A 287 -2.33 16.11 8.52
C VAL A 287 -1.77 16.03 9.95
N SER A 288 -2.49 16.53 10.96
CA SER A 288 -2.03 16.42 12.36
C SER A 288 -1.85 14.96 12.80
N LYS A 289 -2.79 14.07 12.47
CA LYS A 289 -2.68 12.62 12.73
C LYS A 289 -1.45 12.01 12.05
N LEU A 290 -1.08 12.47 10.85
CA LEU A 290 0.15 12.06 10.17
C LEU A 290 1.41 12.45 10.95
N TYR A 291 1.47 13.67 11.50
CA TYR A 291 2.59 14.10 12.35
C TYR A 291 2.66 13.27 13.64
N GLU A 292 1.53 13.06 14.32
CA GLU A 292 1.45 12.23 15.53
C GLU A 292 1.90 10.78 15.26
N SER A 293 1.56 10.25 14.09
CA SER A 293 1.96 8.91 13.66
C SER A 293 3.48 8.79 13.50
N ILE A 294 4.14 9.80 12.91
CA ILE A 294 5.60 9.87 12.77
C ILE A 294 6.27 9.94 14.15
N GLU A 295 5.77 10.82 15.04
CA GLU A 295 6.31 10.96 16.40
C GLU A 295 6.16 9.65 17.21
N THR A 296 5.02 8.96 17.06
CA THR A 296 4.76 7.69 17.73
C THR A 296 5.69 6.59 17.21
N PHE A 297 5.91 6.52 15.90
CA PHE A 297 6.90 5.63 15.29
C PHE A 297 8.30 5.88 15.84
N ASP A 298 8.76 7.14 15.85
CA ASP A 298 10.11 7.49 16.30
C ASP A 298 10.32 7.17 17.79
N CYS A 299 9.30 7.43 18.63
CA CYS A 299 9.31 7.05 20.03
C CYS A 299 9.44 5.53 20.23
N ALA A 300 8.66 4.73 19.47
CA ALA A 300 8.70 3.28 19.54
C ALA A 300 10.05 2.72 19.07
N ALA A 301 10.57 3.26 17.96
CA ALA A 301 11.88 2.91 17.41
C ALA A 301 13.00 3.17 18.42
N GLU A 302 13.01 4.34 19.06
CA GLU A 302 14.03 4.69 20.05
C GLU A 302 13.94 3.84 21.33
N ALA A 303 12.73 3.57 21.81
CA ALA A 303 12.54 2.67 22.93
C ALA A 303 13.05 1.25 22.62
N LEU A 304 12.79 0.76 21.41
CA LEU A 304 13.25 -0.55 20.97
C LEU A 304 14.78 -0.61 20.80
N ARG A 305 15.41 0.45 20.27
CA ARG A 305 16.87 0.55 20.19
C ARG A 305 17.54 0.44 21.56
N LYS A 306 17.02 1.17 22.56
CA LYS A 306 17.53 1.12 23.95
C LYS A 306 17.40 -0.27 24.55
N SER A 307 16.23 -0.88 24.42
CA SER A 307 15.98 -2.25 24.90
C SER A 307 16.90 -3.27 24.18
N THR A 308 17.06 -3.13 22.88
CA THR A 308 17.90 -4.03 22.07
C THR A 308 19.38 -3.91 22.45
N ALA A 309 19.87 -2.68 22.65
CA ALA A 309 21.23 -2.44 23.10
C ALA A 309 21.51 -3.07 24.48
N GLN A 310 20.53 -3.02 25.39
CA GLN A 310 20.65 -3.58 26.73
C GLN A 310 20.70 -5.11 26.74
N HIS A 311 19.98 -5.77 25.83
CA HIS A 311 19.74 -7.22 25.90
C HIS A 311 20.43 -8.06 24.83
N PHE A 312 20.75 -7.48 23.66
CA PHE A 312 21.22 -8.23 22.49
C PHE A 312 22.52 -7.70 21.87
N GLY A 313 23.02 -6.55 22.34
CA GLY A 313 24.31 -6.00 21.93
C GLY A 313 24.28 -5.20 20.63
N ALA A 314 25.45 -4.72 20.20
CA ALA A 314 25.57 -3.72 19.13
C ALA A 314 25.20 -4.24 17.73
N GLU A 315 25.43 -5.52 17.45
CA GLU A 315 25.08 -6.13 16.14
C GLU A 315 23.56 -6.14 15.93
N ALA A 316 22.79 -6.57 16.95
CA ALA A 316 21.33 -6.52 16.89
C ALA A 316 20.79 -5.09 16.79
N VAL A 317 21.48 -4.10 17.38
CA VAL A 317 21.11 -2.67 17.22
C VAL A 317 21.35 -2.20 15.79
N ALA A 318 22.43 -2.63 15.14
CA ALA A 318 22.70 -2.29 13.74
C ALA A 318 21.65 -2.91 12.80
N GLU A 319 21.34 -4.20 12.98
CA GLU A 319 20.27 -4.90 12.24
C GLU A 319 18.90 -4.26 12.47
N LEU A 320 18.59 -3.82 13.69
CA LEU A 320 17.38 -3.07 13.99
C LEU A 320 17.37 -1.72 13.27
N GLY A 321 18.53 -1.08 13.12
CA GLY A 321 18.69 0.12 12.29
C GLY A 321 18.23 -0.13 10.85
N CYS A 322 18.68 -1.22 10.23
CA CYS A 322 18.27 -1.62 8.89
C CYS A 322 16.76 -1.82 8.79
N LEU A 323 16.13 -2.47 9.78
CA LEU A 323 14.67 -2.66 9.80
C LEU A 323 13.93 -1.32 9.89
N ILE A 324 14.36 -0.42 10.77
CA ILE A 324 13.73 0.88 10.96
C ILE A 324 13.86 1.73 9.68
N GLU A 325 15.03 1.74 9.05
CA GLU A 325 15.23 2.41 7.75
C GLU A 325 14.35 1.81 6.65
N ALA A 326 14.21 0.48 6.61
CA ALA A 326 13.34 -0.19 5.66
C ALA A 326 11.88 0.24 5.84
N TYR A 327 11.39 0.36 7.08
CA TYR A 327 10.04 0.85 7.36
C TYR A 327 9.86 2.33 7.00
N GLN A 328 10.85 3.17 7.32
CA GLN A 328 10.84 4.59 6.94
C GLN A 328 10.77 4.77 5.42
N THR A 329 11.57 4.00 4.66
CA THR A 329 11.59 4.06 3.20
C THR A 329 10.30 3.59 2.54
N ILE A 330 9.52 2.71 3.18
CA ILE A 330 8.15 2.42 2.73
C ILE A 330 7.29 3.69 2.75
N ALA A 331 7.21 4.36 3.90
CA ALA A 331 6.37 5.56 4.03
C ALA A 331 6.87 6.72 3.14
N THR A 332 8.17 7.02 3.17
CA THR A 332 8.74 8.12 2.39
C THR A 332 8.72 7.83 0.88
N GLY A 333 8.91 6.56 0.50
CA GLY A 333 8.82 6.09 -0.87
C GLY A 333 7.40 6.21 -1.43
N VAL A 334 6.39 5.74 -0.69
CA VAL A 334 4.97 5.91 -1.09
C VAL A 334 4.60 7.38 -1.20
N PHE A 335 4.99 8.21 -0.23
CA PHE A 335 4.73 9.65 -0.28
C PHE A 335 5.38 10.31 -1.49
N SER A 336 6.68 10.10 -1.70
CA SER A 336 7.42 10.64 -2.84
C SER A 336 6.82 10.22 -4.17
N TRP A 337 6.44 8.94 -4.30
CA TRP A 337 5.78 8.42 -5.49
C TRP A 337 4.38 9.00 -5.68
N THR A 338 3.58 9.15 -4.62
CA THR A 338 2.24 9.74 -4.66
C THR A 338 2.25 11.14 -5.27
N LEU A 339 3.23 11.96 -4.90
CA LEU A 339 3.39 13.32 -5.41
C LEU A 339 3.77 13.39 -6.91
N GLN A 340 4.33 12.32 -7.47
CA GLN A 340 4.87 12.29 -8.83
C GLN A 340 4.05 11.42 -9.79
N SER A 341 3.33 10.43 -9.27
CA SER A 341 2.59 9.45 -10.07
C SER A 341 1.39 10.09 -10.75
N SER A 342 1.18 9.74 -12.02
CA SER A 342 -0.02 10.13 -12.74
C SER A 342 -1.29 9.49 -12.15
N ARG A 343 -1.17 8.48 -11.26
CA ARG A 343 -2.31 7.88 -10.56
C ARG A 343 -3.09 8.92 -9.75
N TYR A 344 -2.40 9.91 -9.16
CA TYR A 344 -3.01 10.97 -8.36
C TYR A 344 -3.16 12.28 -9.14
N GLY A 345 -2.24 12.55 -10.08
CA GLY A 345 -2.23 13.78 -10.88
C GLY A 345 -2.07 15.04 -10.02
N VAL A 346 -1.37 14.96 -8.91
CA VAL A 346 -1.24 16.09 -7.96
C VAL A 346 0.03 16.91 -8.19
N ALA A 347 0.93 16.46 -9.08
CA ALA A 347 2.18 17.14 -9.37
C ALA A 347 1.95 18.58 -9.86
N GLU A 348 0.95 18.79 -10.73
CA GLU A 348 0.55 20.10 -11.24
C GLU A 348 -0.18 20.98 -10.22
N CYS A 349 -0.66 20.39 -9.12
CA CYS A 349 -1.37 21.10 -8.06
C CYS A 349 -0.42 21.83 -7.09
N LYS A 350 0.90 21.59 -7.21
CA LYS A 350 1.92 22.20 -6.35
C LYS A 350 1.98 23.71 -6.49
N LYS A 351 2.04 24.41 -5.36
CA LYS A 351 2.17 25.87 -5.23
C LYS A 351 3.50 26.25 -4.61
N GLU A 352 3.70 27.56 -4.44
CA GLU A 352 4.82 28.11 -3.69
C GLU A 352 4.91 27.51 -2.28
N HIS A 353 6.13 27.43 -1.74
CA HIS A 353 6.40 26.85 -0.42
C HIS A 353 6.02 25.36 -0.26
N GLY A 354 5.72 24.64 -1.34
CA GLY A 354 5.49 23.20 -1.32
C GLY A 354 4.08 22.74 -0.97
N ARG A 355 3.14 23.67 -0.76
CA ARG A 355 1.71 23.37 -0.58
C ARG A 355 1.10 22.80 -1.86
N TYR A 356 0.08 21.95 -1.74
CA TYR A 356 -0.74 21.46 -2.84
C TYR A 356 -2.16 22.03 -2.74
N ASP A 357 -2.64 22.64 -3.82
CA ASP A 357 -4.03 23.09 -3.95
C ASP A 357 -4.73 22.22 -5.00
N ILE A 358 -5.53 21.25 -4.53
CA ILE A 358 -6.20 20.24 -5.36
C ILE A 358 -7.66 20.65 -5.55
N THR A 359 -8.05 20.98 -6.78
CA THR A 359 -9.45 21.27 -7.12
C THR A 359 -10.25 19.98 -7.25
N LEU A 360 -11.32 19.83 -6.45
CA LEU A 360 -12.18 18.66 -6.40
C LEU A 360 -13.30 18.68 -7.44
#